data_AF-A0A0A2JE28-F1
#
_entry.id   AF-A0A0A2JE28-F1
#
_cell.length_a   1.000
_cell.length_b   1.000
_cell.length_c   1.000
_cell.angle_alpha   90.00
_cell.angle_beta   90.00
_cell.angle_gamma   90.00
#
_symmetry.space_group_name_H-M   'P 1'
#
loop_
_entity.id
_entity.type
_entity.pdbx_description
1 polymer ?
#
loop_
_entity_poly.entity_id
_entity_poly.type
_entity_poly.pdbx_seq_one_letter_code
_entity_poly.pdbx_strand_id
1 'polypeptide(L)'
;MRSSLSTWTLFLSFLGCSAAAPTVPILPHHLIARDTPFNSSLPNITIFATGGTIAGSAASNTATTGYTAGALGVDILIQAVPALWNISNVKGVQVANVDSGSITPEILLNLTSLIQEALDDPYCQGAVVTHGTDTLEESAFFLDMTIKSEKPVVVVGAMRPATAISADGPMNLLEAVTLAGSPEARGRGAMVVLNDRIGSAFYMTKTHSNSLDTFKATEQGYLGFFLDTKPLFYYPPVLPIGQAYFNVSGATELPEVDILFGHQVLNPKLARSAVESGAKGLVLAGMGAGGWTSAGTNEIEKLVEEYGTQVVVSSRTMGGFVQTDSTGNMYGGQDLNPQKARIMLQLALYAGYGSQQLATLFGFAS
;
A
#
# COMPACT_ATOMS: atom_id res chain seq x y z
N MET A 1 6.12 28.76 -68.21
CA MET A 1 6.25 27.29 -68.27
C MET A 1 5.83 26.72 -66.93
N ARG A 2 4.68 26.05 -66.89
CA ARG A 2 4.03 25.50 -65.69
C ARG A 2 4.44 24.02 -65.51
N SER A 3 4.72 23.69 -64.24
CA SER A 3 4.39 22.46 -63.49
C SER A 3 4.50 21.06 -64.12
N SER A 4 5.20 20.17 -63.42
CA SER A 4 4.67 18.87 -62.94
C SER A 4 5.80 18.05 -62.30
N LEU A 5 5.78 17.90 -60.97
CA LEU A 5 6.50 16.84 -60.27
C LEU A 5 5.49 16.09 -59.39
N SER A 6 5.51 14.79 -59.57
CA SER A 6 4.52 13.79 -59.19
C SER A 6 4.45 13.53 -57.69
N THR A 7 3.22 13.51 -57.17
CA THR A 7 2.81 12.94 -55.89
C THR A 7 2.93 11.42 -55.88
N TRP A 8 3.65 10.85 -54.92
CA TRP A 8 3.51 9.47 -54.49
C TRP A 8 2.83 9.45 -53.12
N THR A 9 1.59 8.96 -53.09
CA THR A 9 0.81 8.78 -51.85
C THR A 9 1.08 7.38 -51.32
N LEU A 10 1.79 7.27 -50.20
CA LEU A 10 1.97 6.01 -49.49
C LEU A 10 0.83 5.86 -48.47
N PHE A 11 -0.12 4.97 -48.73
CA PHE A 11 -1.13 4.55 -47.76
C PHE A 11 -0.47 3.63 -46.73
N LEU A 12 -0.24 4.12 -45.51
CA LEU A 12 0.02 3.25 -44.35
C LEU A 12 -1.31 2.94 -43.67
N SER A 13 -1.75 1.69 -43.78
CA SER A 13 -2.79 1.10 -42.97
C SER A 13 -2.33 1.01 -41.51
N PHE A 14 -2.97 1.77 -40.62
CA PHE A 14 -2.84 1.57 -39.17
C PHE A 14 -3.57 0.29 -38.78
N LEU A 15 -2.83 -0.80 -38.57
CA LEU A 15 -3.32 -1.90 -37.72
C LEU A 15 -3.23 -1.42 -36.27
N GLY A 16 -4.38 -1.20 -35.64
CA GLY A 16 -4.48 -1.00 -34.20
C GLY A 16 -4.14 -2.29 -33.47
N CYS A 17 -2.92 -2.38 -32.93
CA CYS A 17 -2.63 -3.32 -31.86
C CYS A 17 -3.16 -2.73 -30.55
N SER A 18 -4.39 -3.12 -30.18
CA SER A 18 -4.80 -3.08 -28.77
C SER A 18 -4.01 -4.17 -28.05
N ALA A 19 -2.94 -3.78 -27.36
CA ALA A 19 -2.29 -4.65 -26.41
C ALA A 19 -3.18 -4.67 -25.16
N ALA A 20 -3.99 -5.71 -25.02
CA ALA A 20 -4.68 -5.99 -23.76
C ALA A 20 -3.63 -6.16 -22.65
N ALA A 21 -3.87 -5.52 -21.50
CA ALA A 21 -3.05 -5.71 -20.32
C ALA A 21 -2.98 -7.21 -19.99
N PRO A 22 -1.81 -7.75 -19.60
CA PRO A 22 -1.70 -9.16 -19.25
C PRO A 22 -2.61 -9.44 -18.04
N THR A 23 -3.62 -10.27 -18.25
CA THR A 23 -4.46 -10.79 -17.17
C THR A 23 -3.60 -11.67 -16.27
N VAL A 24 -3.32 -11.20 -15.05
CA VAL A 24 -2.67 -12.02 -14.02
C VAL A 24 -3.64 -13.15 -13.67
N PRO A 25 -3.27 -14.43 -13.83
CA PRO A 25 -4.16 -15.52 -13.47
C PRO A 25 -4.34 -15.54 -11.95
N ILE A 26 -5.59 -15.39 -11.51
CA ILE A 26 -5.98 -15.62 -10.11
C ILE A 26 -5.78 -17.12 -9.85
N LEU A 27 -4.73 -17.44 -9.08
CA LEU A 27 -4.41 -18.83 -8.74
C LEU A 27 -5.51 -19.40 -7.81
N PRO A 28 -5.99 -20.63 -8.05
CA PRO A 28 -6.90 -21.29 -7.10
C PRO A 28 -6.23 -21.41 -5.72
N HIS A 29 -6.96 -21.04 -4.66
CA HIS A 29 -6.46 -21.06 -3.30
C HIS A 29 -6.07 -22.48 -2.87
N HIS A 30 -4.77 -22.78 -2.93
CA HIS A 30 -4.25 -24.03 -2.39
C HIS A 30 -4.12 -23.89 -0.88
N LEU A 31 -5.15 -24.32 -0.15
CA LEU A 31 -5.06 -24.48 1.30
C LEU A 31 -4.08 -25.62 1.59
N ILE A 32 -2.94 -25.31 2.20
CA ILE A 32 -1.97 -26.35 2.61
C ILE A 32 -1.95 -26.40 4.14
N ALA A 33 -2.59 -27.44 4.67
CA ALA A 33 -2.42 -27.86 6.05
C ALA A 33 -1.22 -28.81 6.10
N ARG A 34 -0.22 -28.51 6.93
CA ARG A 34 0.69 -29.53 7.44
C ARG A 34 0.08 -30.05 8.75
N ASP A 35 0.13 -31.36 8.98
CA ASP A 35 -0.36 -32.03 10.19
C ASP A 35 0.51 -31.72 11.42
N THR A 36 0.71 -30.45 11.78
CA THR A 36 1.01 -30.10 13.16
C THR A 36 -0.30 -30.18 13.93
N PRO A 37 -0.37 -30.95 15.03
CA PRO A 37 -1.62 -31.10 15.77
C PRO A 37 -2.07 -29.73 16.26
N PHE A 38 -3.28 -29.35 15.84
CA PHE A 38 -3.95 -28.12 16.28
C PHE A 38 -3.87 -28.00 17.81
N ASN A 39 -3.38 -26.87 18.30
CA ASN A 39 -3.30 -26.58 19.71
C ASN A 39 -4.35 -25.54 20.09
N SER A 40 -5.39 -25.97 20.80
CA SER A 40 -6.50 -25.10 21.22
C SER A 40 -6.10 -23.96 22.15
N SER A 41 -4.90 -24.01 22.74
CA SER A 41 -4.37 -22.95 23.61
C SER A 41 -3.61 -21.86 22.85
N LEU A 42 -3.37 -22.04 21.54
CA LEU A 42 -2.66 -21.09 20.69
C LEU A 42 -3.64 -20.33 19.78
N PRO A 43 -3.34 -19.06 19.42
CA PRO A 43 -4.15 -18.28 18.48
C PRO A 43 -4.04 -18.85 17.06
N ASN A 44 -5.15 -18.80 16.31
CA ASN A 44 -5.17 -19.13 14.89
C ASN A 44 -4.88 -17.89 14.06
N ILE A 45 -3.78 -17.93 13.30
CA ILE A 45 -3.30 -16.81 12.49
C ILE A 45 -3.26 -17.23 11.02
N THR A 46 -3.83 -16.40 10.16
CA THR A 46 -3.74 -16.62 8.71
C THR A 46 -2.70 -15.68 8.10
N ILE A 47 -1.74 -16.26 7.37
CA ILE A 47 -0.70 -15.54 6.64
C ILE A 47 -1.12 -15.46 5.16
N PHE A 48 -1.35 -14.25 4.67
CA PHE A 48 -1.66 -13.94 3.29
C PHE A 48 -0.39 -13.46 2.57
N ALA A 49 0.08 -14.22 1.59
CA ALA A 49 1.30 -13.89 0.87
C ALA A 49 1.02 -13.19 -0.46
N THR A 50 1.68 -12.06 -0.69
CA THR A 50 1.63 -11.32 -1.96
C THR A 50 2.96 -11.32 -2.72
N GLY A 51 4.05 -11.80 -2.10
CA GLY A 51 5.38 -11.91 -2.71
C GLY A 51 6.41 -11.01 -2.02
N GLY A 52 7.11 -10.20 -2.81
CA GLY A 52 8.14 -9.28 -2.32
C GLY A 52 9.48 -9.93 -1.97
N THR A 53 10.39 -9.11 -1.46
CA THR A 53 11.75 -9.50 -1.05
C THR A 53 11.76 -10.54 0.07
N ILE A 54 10.79 -10.54 0.98
CA ILE A 54 10.65 -11.57 2.03
C ILE A 54 10.48 -12.98 1.43
N ALA A 55 9.86 -13.05 0.24
CA ALA A 55 9.75 -14.24 -0.59
C ALA A 55 10.78 -14.27 -1.74
N GLY A 56 11.79 -13.42 -1.69
CA GLY A 56 12.77 -13.24 -2.75
C GLY A 56 13.91 -14.26 -2.66
N SER A 57 14.49 -14.58 -3.82
CA SER A 57 15.61 -15.52 -3.92
C SER A 57 16.71 -14.97 -4.84
N ALA A 58 17.96 -15.19 -4.44
CA ALA A 58 19.16 -14.82 -5.18
C ALA A 58 20.06 -16.04 -5.38
N ALA A 59 20.86 -16.04 -6.45
CA ALA A 59 21.81 -17.12 -6.73
C ALA A 59 23.00 -17.16 -5.75
N SER A 60 23.33 -16.04 -5.11
CA SER A 60 24.41 -15.92 -4.11
C SER A 60 23.86 -15.44 -2.78
N ASN A 61 24.38 -16.00 -1.68
CA ASN A 61 23.99 -15.61 -0.32
C ASN A 61 24.55 -14.24 0.11
N THR A 62 25.48 -13.65 -0.64
CA THR A 62 25.96 -12.27 -0.41
C THR A 62 25.22 -11.24 -1.26
N ALA A 63 24.36 -11.67 -2.19
CA ALA A 63 23.59 -10.77 -3.03
C ALA A 63 22.38 -10.22 -2.26
N THR A 64 22.45 -8.95 -1.90
CA THR A 64 21.35 -8.19 -1.28
C THR A 64 20.60 -7.30 -2.27
N THR A 65 20.99 -7.34 -3.55
CA THR A 65 20.33 -6.66 -4.69
C THR A 65 20.29 -7.62 -5.89
N GLY A 66 19.49 -7.30 -6.91
CA GLY A 66 19.42 -8.11 -8.14
C GLY A 66 18.83 -9.51 -7.96
N TYR A 67 18.02 -9.71 -6.93
CA TYR A 67 17.26 -10.94 -6.67
C TYR A 67 15.90 -10.93 -7.38
N THR A 68 15.25 -12.08 -7.47
CA THR A 68 13.87 -12.18 -7.92
C THR A 68 12.95 -12.12 -6.71
N ALA A 69 12.19 -11.03 -6.56
CA ALA A 69 11.13 -10.91 -5.55
C ALA A 69 9.97 -11.88 -5.85
N GLY A 70 9.30 -12.40 -4.81
CA GLY A 70 8.19 -13.33 -5.00
C GLY A 70 8.58 -14.66 -5.67
N ALA A 71 9.77 -15.17 -5.36
CA ALA A 71 10.25 -16.45 -5.90
C ALA A 71 9.81 -17.67 -5.07
N LEU A 72 9.44 -17.45 -3.80
CA LEU A 72 9.09 -18.50 -2.84
C LEU A 72 7.60 -18.47 -2.50
N GLY A 73 7.01 -19.64 -2.25
CA GLY A 73 5.63 -19.77 -1.77
C GLY A 73 5.51 -19.53 -0.25
N VAL A 74 4.30 -19.21 0.21
CA VAL A 74 3.98 -18.97 1.62
C VAL A 74 4.36 -20.13 2.53
N ASP A 75 4.22 -21.36 2.04
CA ASP A 75 4.59 -22.60 2.70
C ASP A 75 6.10 -22.71 2.95
N ILE A 76 6.93 -22.22 2.02
CA ILE A 76 8.39 -22.15 2.20
C ILE A 76 8.73 -21.14 3.31
N LEU A 77 8.07 -19.98 3.31
CA LEU A 77 8.29 -18.95 4.34
C LEU A 77 7.93 -19.45 5.74
N ILE A 78 6.78 -20.11 5.88
CA ILE A 78 6.34 -20.68 7.16
C ILE A 78 7.32 -21.78 7.62
N GLN A 79 7.75 -22.66 6.72
CA GLN A 79 8.70 -23.73 7.05
C GLN A 79 10.09 -23.21 7.45
N ALA A 80 10.50 -22.06 6.92
CA ALA A 80 11.77 -21.42 7.27
C ALA A 80 11.78 -20.88 8.72
N VAL A 81 10.62 -20.73 9.37
CA VAL A 81 10.49 -20.23 10.74
C VAL A 81 9.71 -21.22 11.63
N PRO A 82 10.30 -22.37 12.03
CA PRO A 82 9.60 -23.37 12.84
C PRO A 82 9.10 -22.85 14.20
N ALA A 83 9.65 -21.75 14.72
CA ALA A 83 9.18 -21.12 15.95
C ALA A 83 7.71 -20.66 15.88
N LEU A 84 7.16 -20.42 14.68
CA LEU A 84 5.75 -20.06 14.49
C LEU A 84 4.77 -21.09 15.10
N TRP A 85 5.13 -22.38 15.03
CA TRP A 85 4.31 -23.48 15.56
C TRP A 85 4.24 -23.52 17.09
N ASN A 86 5.17 -22.84 17.77
CA ASN A 86 5.18 -22.76 19.23
C ASN A 86 4.28 -21.63 19.77
N ILE A 87 3.91 -20.67 18.92
CA ILE A 87 3.20 -19.45 19.32
C ILE A 87 1.81 -19.33 18.70
N SER A 88 1.50 -20.10 17.65
CA SER A 88 0.25 -19.98 16.91
C SER A 88 -0.06 -21.23 16.08
N ASN A 89 -1.35 -21.43 15.76
CA ASN A 89 -1.77 -22.32 14.69
C ASN A 89 -1.78 -21.50 13.38
N VAL A 90 -0.74 -21.62 12.55
CA VAL A 90 -0.63 -20.85 11.32
C VAL A 90 -1.25 -21.55 10.11
N LYS A 91 -1.96 -20.77 9.30
CA LYS A 91 -2.46 -21.16 7.97
C LYS A 91 -1.88 -20.22 6.93
N GLY A 92 -1.36 -20.76 5.83
CA GLY A 92 -0.89 -19.96 4.68
C GLY A 92 -1.95 -19.85 3.58
N VAL A 93 -2.09 -18.66 3.00
CA VAL A 93 -2.89 -18.39 1.79
C VAL A 93 -2.01 -17.61 0.80
N GLN A 94 -1.75 -18.19 -0.37
CA GLN A 94 -1.06 -17.48 -1.44
C GLN A 94 -2.08 -16.62 -2.21
N VAL A 95 -1.98 -15.30 -2.09
CA VAL A 95 -2.88 -14.34 -2.77
C VAL A 95 -2.28 -13.90 -4.10
N ALA A 96 -0.99 -13.56 -4.10
CA ALA A 96 -0.19 -13.21 -5.27
C ALA A 96 1.27 -13.59 -5.02
N ASN A 97 2.13 -13.49 -6.04
CA ASN A 97 3.56 -13.67 -5.85
C ASN A 97 4.34 -12.74 -6.78
N VAL A 98 4.32 -11.44 -6.44
CA VAL A 98 4.83 -10.36 -7.30
C VAL A 98 5.82 -9.46 -6.56
N ASP A 99 6.58 -8.68 -7.34
CA ASP A 99 7.22 -7.49 -6.81
C ASP A 99 6.17 -6.45 -6.40
N SER A 100 6.40 -5.73 -5.30
CA SER A 100 5.40 -4.81 -4.76
C SER A 100 5.06 -3.64 -5.70
N GLY A 101 5.97 -3.26 -6.61
CA GLY A 101 5.66 -2.29 -7.66
C GLY A 101 4.65 -2.78 -8.71
N SER A 102 4.33 -4.08 -8.70
CA SER A 102 3.32 -4.70 -9.57
C SER A 102 2.00 -5.03 -8.85
N ILE A 103 1.80 -4.52 -7.63
CA ILE A 103 0.52 -4.65 -6.93
C ILE A 103 -0.54 -3.81 -7.65
N THR A 104 -1.68 -4.41 -7.93
CA THR A 104 -2.79 -3.78 -8.64
C THR A 104 -4.02 -3.62 -7.73
N PRO A 105 -5.00 -2.77 -8.08
CA PRO A 105 -6.28 -2.66 -7.36
C PRO A 105 -6.97 -4.01 -7.21
N GLU A 106 -6.96 -4.87 -8.22
CA GLU A 106 -7.58 -6.20 -8.19
C GLU A 106 -6.93 -7.10 -7.12
N ILE A 107 -5.61 -7.06 -7.00
CA ILE A 107 -4.89 -7.79 -5.94
C ILE A 107 -5.27 -7.25 -4.56
N LEU A 108 -5.33 -5.93 -4.38
CA LEU A 108 -5.69 -5.29 -3.11
C LEU A 108 -7.14 -5.61 -2.70
N LEU A 109 -8.09 -5.56 -3.64
CA LEU A 109 -9.49 -5.88 -3.40
C LEU A 109 -9.66 -7.36 -3.04
N ASN A 110 -9.01 -8.27 -3.77
CA ASN A 110 -9.00 -9.70 -3.45
C ASN A 110 -8.38 -9.97 -2.06
N LEU A 111 -7.22 -9.36 -1.77
CA LEU A 111 -6.56 -9.46 -0.47
C LEU A 111 -7.48 -8.99 0.67
N THR A 112 -8.15 -7.85 0.48
CA THR A 112 -9.09 -7.28 1.47
C THR A 112 -10.26 -8.21 1.73
N SER A 113 -10.87 -8.77 0.66
CA SER A 113 -11.96 -9.74 0.78
C SER A 113 -11.55 -10.97 1.58
N LEU A 114 -10.39 -11.55 1.26
CA LEU A 114 -9.89 -12.75 1.93
C LEU A 114 -9.53 -12.52 3.40
N ILE A 115 -8.94 -11.35 3.71
CA ILE A 115 -8.66 -10.96 5.10
C ILE A 115 -9.97 -10.76 5.86
N GLN A 116 -10.94 -10.02 5.30
CA GLN A 116 -12.22 -9.78 5.97
C GLN A 116 -12.96 -11.10 6.24
N GLU A 117 -13.05 -12.00 5.26
CA GLU A 117 -13.63 -13.34 5.42
C GLU A 117 -12.95 -14.11 6.57
N ALA A 118 -11.62 -14.12 6.61
CA ALA A 118 -10.90 -14.80 7.67
C ALA A 118 -11.13 -14.14 9.03
N LEU A 119 -11.20 -12.81 9.12
CA LEU A 119 -11.41 -12.09 10.39
C LEU A 119 -12.86 -12.14 10.88
N ASP A 120 -13.83 -12.38 10.00
CA ASP A 120 -15.23 -12.61 10.37
C ASP A 120 -15.43 -13.97 11.06
N ASP A 121 -14.56 -14.95 10.78
CA ASP A 121 -14.54 -16.23 11.51
C ASP A 121 -14.14 -16.01 12.98
N PRO A 122 -14.99 -16.34 13.98
CA PRO A 122 -14.66 -16.19 15.39
C PRO A 122 -13.42 -16.98 15.81
N TYR A 123 -13.05 -18.03 15.08
CA TYR A 123 -11.87 -18.84 15.35
C TYR A 123 -10.58 -18.24 14.81
N CYS A 124 -10.60 -17.26 13.91
CA CYS A 124 -9.39 -16.53 13.50
C CYS A 124 -9.10 -15.40 14.50
N GLN A 125 -7.87 -15.31 15.01
CA GLN A 125 -7.49 -14.26 15.97
C GLN A 125 -6.78 -13.07 15.32
N GLY A 126 -6.17 -13.25 14.14
CA GLY A 126 -5.47 -12.17 13.43
C GLY A 126 -4.97 -12.59 12.05
N ALA A 127 -4.60 -11.59 11.25
CA ALA A 127 -4.08 -11.75 9.90
C ALA A 127 -2.68 -11.17 9.79
N VAL A 128 -1.81 -11.86 9.06
CA VAL A 128 -0.48 -11.38 8.67
C VAL A 128 -0.41 -11.30 7.16
N VAL A 129 0.14 -10.23 6.60
CA VAL A 129 0.35 -10.06 5.16
C VAL A 129 1.84 -9.97 4.87
N THR A 130 2.41 -10.95 4.18
CA THR A 130 3.81 -10.86 3.72
C THR A 130 3.85 -10.11 2.40
N HIS A 131 4.59 -8.99 2.35
CA HIS A 131 4.56 -8.03 1.26
C HIS A 131 5.96 -7.54 0.85
N GLY A 132 6.10 -7.05 -0.39
CA GLY A 132 7.31 -6.33 -0.83
C GLY A 132 7.37 -4.93 -0.24
N THR A 133 8.58 -4.44 0.03
CA THR A 133 8.76 -3.22 0.84
C THR A 133 8.53 -1.93 0.07
N ASP A 134 8.56 -1.93 -1.26
CA ASP A 134 8.52 -0.69 -2.05
C ASP A 134 7.16 0.01 -1.98
N THR A 135 6.07 -0.76 -1.97
CA THR A 135 4.68 -0.24 -1.85
C THR A 135 3.97 -0.82 -0.62
N LEU A 136 4.73 -1.29 0.38
CA LEU A 136 4.17 -1.85 1.62
C LEU A 136 3.29 -0.81 2.33
N GLU A 137 3.77 0.42 2.43
CA GLU A 137 3.03 1.50 3.10
C GLU A 137 1.69 1.79 2.43
N GLU A 138 1.62 1.65 1.10
CA GLU A 138 0.40 1.85 0.32
C GLU A 138 -0.61 0.75 0.61
N SER A 139 -0.18 -0.51 0.52
CA SER A 139 -1.04 -1.67 0.76
C SER A 139 -1.50 -1.73 2.23
N ALA A 140 -0.62 -1.41 3.18
CA ALA A 140 -0.97 -1.34 4.59
C ALA A 140 -1.98 -0.22 4.86
N PHE A 141 -1.79 0.96 4.28
CA PHE A 141 -2.72 2.09 4.39
C PHE A 141 -4.09 1.76 3.78
N PHE A 142 -4.10 1.09 2.62
CA PHE A 142 -5.33 0.59 1.99
C PHE A 142 -6.09 -0.35 2.93
N LEU A 143 -5.41 -1.34 3.51
CA LEU A 143 -6.02 -2.31 4.43
C LEU A 143 -6.53 -1.63 5.72
N ASP A 144 -5.81 -0.66 6.26
CA ASP A 144 -6.22 0.11 7.46
C ASP A 144 -7.59 0.79 7.27
N MET A 145 -7.88 1.24 6.05
CA MET A 145 -9.13 1.93 5.74
C MET A 145 -10.23 1.03 5.15
N THR A 146 -9.94 -0.22 4.81
CA THR A 146 -10.90 -1.10 4.10
C THR A 146 -11.28 -2.35 4.89
N ILE A 147 -10.50 -2.74 5.89
CA ILE A 147 -10.83 -3.82 6.82
C ILE A 147 -11.61 -3.29 8.01
N LYS A 148 -12.76 -3.91 8.30
CA LYS A 148 -13.58 -3.58 9.47
C LYS A 148 -13.45 -4.69 10.51
N SER A 149 -12.41 -4.60 11.33
CA SER A 149 -12.19 -5.53 12.44
C SER A 149 -11.33 -4.91 13.53
N GLU A 150 -11.58 -5.31 14.78
CA GLU A 150 -10.65 -5.02 15.88
C GLU A 150 -9.54 -6.06 16.00
N LYS A 151 -9.66 -7.20 15.30
CA LYS A 151 -8.61 -8.23 15.30
C LYS A 151 -7.37 -7.69 14.58
N PRO A 152 -6.15 -8.04 15.02
CA PRO A 152 -4.95 -7.48 14.44
C PRO A 152 -4.77 -7.85 12.95
N VAL A 153 -4.40 -6.86 12.15
CA VAL A 153 -3.89 -7.02 10.78
C VAL A 153 -2.46 -6.49 10.77
N VAL A 154 -1.49 -7.35 10.45
CA VAL A 154 -0.06 -7.00 10.48
C VAL A 154 0.55 -7.21 9.11
N VAL A 155 1.06 -6.14 8.49
CA VAL A 155 1.80 -6.20 7.23
C VAL A 155 3.30 -6.27 7.53
N VAL A 156 3.98 -7.21 6.90
CA VAL A 156 5.39 -7.53 7.16
C VAL A 156 6.14 -7.69 5.85
N GLY A 157 7.38 -7.20 5.82
CA GLY A 157 8.28 -7.35 4.68
C GLY A 157 9.69 -7.72 5.12
N ALA A 158 10.62 -7.70 4.16
CA ALA A 158 12.04 -7.85 4.41
C ALA A 158 12.83 -6.96 3.45
N MET A 159 13.96 -6.44 3.88
CA MET A 159 14.86 -5.64 3.06
C MET A 159 15.93 -6.49 2.36
N ARG A 160 16.19 -7.71 2.84
CA ARG A 160 17.08 -8.70 2.20
C ARG A 160 16.30 -9.93 1.72
N PRO A 161 16.68 -10.53 0.58
CA PRO A 161 16.04 -11.75 0.10
C PRO A 161 16.27 -12.91 1.06
N ALA A 162 15.39 -13.91 1.04
CA ALA A 162 15.42 -15.04 1.98
C ALA A 162 16.73 -15.85 1.92
N THR A 163 17.44 -15.83 0.78
CA THR A 163 18.72 -16.52 0.58
C THR A 163 19.93 -15.74 1.08
N ALA A 164 19.78 -14.47 1.49
CA ALA A 164 20.90 -13.63 1.91
C ALA A 164 21.41 -14.00 3.31
N ILE A 165 22.70 -13.80 3.54
CA ILE A 165 23.31 -13.82 4.88
C ILE A 165 22.64 -12.74 5.74
N SER A 166 22.24 -13.13 6.94
CA SER A 166 21.53 -12.26 7.88
C SER A 166 20.28 -11.62 7.24
N ALA A 167 19.49 -12.42 6.52
CA ALA A 167 18.17 -12.03 6.07
C ALA A 167 17.27 -11.66 7.26
N ASP A 168 16.52 -10.56 7.14
CA ASP A 168 15.67 -10.00 8.20
C ASP A 168 14.26 -10.62 8.20
N GLY A 169 13.83 -11.20 7.07
CA GLY A 169 12.50 -11.81 6.90
C GLY A 169 12.09 -12.83 7.97
N PRO A 170 12.95 -13.78 8.37
CA PRO A 170 12.59 -14.78 9.39
C PRO A 170 12.18 -14.18 10.74
N MET A 171 12.91 -13.17 11.23
CA MET A 171 12.60 -12.52 12.51
C MET A 171 11.36 -11.63 12.37
N ASN A 172 11.30 -10.81 11.30
CA ASN A 172 10.15 -9.96 11.03
C ASN A 172 8.84 -10.79 10.95
N LEU A 173 8.86 -11.96 10.31
CA LEU A 173 7.70 -12.84 10.20
C LEU A 173 7.29 -13.43 11.56
N LEU A 174 8.26 -13.87 12.38
CA LEU A 174 7.98 -14.37 13.73
C LEU A 174 7.32 -13.30 14.60
N GLU A 175 7.84 -12.08 14.55
CA GLU A 175 7.32 -10.93 15.28
C GLU A 175 5.92 -10.54 14.79
N ALA A 176 5.70 -10.52 13.47
CA ALA A 176 4.40 -10.21 12.88
C ALA A 176 3.32 -11.22 13.30
N VAL A 177 3.64 -12.52 13.30
CA VAL A 177 2.70 -13.56 13.75
C VAL A 177 2.47 -13.48 15.27
N THR A 178 3.51 -13.21 16.05
CA THR A 178 3.38 -13.02 17.51
C THR A 178 2.46 -11.84 17.82
N LEU A 179 2.65 -10.72 17.10
CA LEU A 179 1.81 -9.53 17.24
C LEU A 179 0.36 -9.80 16.81
N ALA A 180 0.16 -10.52 15.71
CA ALA A 180 -1.18 -10.84 15.22
C ALA A 180 -1.97 -11.72 16.20
N GLY A 181 -1.30 -12.54 17.00
CA GLY A 181 -1.89 -13.34 18.07
C GLY A 181 -2.02 -12.64 19.42
N SER A 182 -1.52 -11.41 19.56
CA SER A 182 -1.51 -10.70 20.85
C SER A 182 -2.86 -10.00 21.12
N PRO A 183 -3.50 -10.25 22.29
CA PRO A 183 -4.68 -9.50 22.70
C PRO A 183 -4.45 -7.98 22.80
N GLU A 184 -3.23 -7.57 23.16
CA GLU A 184 -2.85 -6.15 23.32
C GLU A 184 -2.77 -5.40 21.99
N ALA A 185 -2.72 -6.13 20.87
CA ALA A 185 -2.66 -5.57 19.52
C ALA A 185 -4.04 -5.20 18.94
N ARG A 186 -5.14 -5.60 19.61
CA ARG A 186 -6.50 -5.34 19.15
C ARG A 186 -6.84 -3.85 19.14
N GLY A 187 -7.64 -3.42 18.16
CA GLY A 187 -8.16 -2.05 18.08
C GLY A 187 -7.12 -0.97 17.78
N ARG A 188 -6.01 -1.33 17.10
CA ARG A 188 -4.90 -0.41 16.77
C ARG A 188 -4.80 -0.07 15.29
N GLY A 189 -5.83 -0.39 14.51
CA GLY A 189 -5.77 -0.36 13.04
C GLY A 189 -4.84 -1.44 12.49
N ALA A 190 -4.55 -1.37 11.19
CA ALA A 190 -3.50 -2.18 10.59
C ALA A 190 -2.12 -1.69 11.07
N MET A 191 -1.21 -2.63 11.26
CA MET A 191 0.15 -2.37 11.75
C MET A 191 1.19 -2.85 10.76
N VAL A 192 2.38 -2.26 10.82
CA VAL A 192 3.56 -2.64 10.03
C VAL A 192 4.64 -3.12 10.99
N VAL A 193 5.23 -4.28 10.70
CA VAL A 193 6.33 -4.86 11.49
C VAL A 193 7.56 -5.09 10.62
N LEU A 194 8.65 -4.38 10.94
CA LEU A 194 10.00 -4.65 10.45
C LEU A 194 11.01 -4.16 11.50
N ASN A 195 12.12 -4.89 11.65
CA ASN A 195 13.28 -4.46 12.44
C ASN A 195 12.94 -4.16 13.92
N ASP A 196 12.21 -5.07 14.56
CA ASP A 196 11.77 -5.02 15.96
C ASP A 196 10.82 -3.84 16.27
N ARG A 197 10.22 -3.19 15.26
CA ARG A 197 9.32 -2.03 15.43
C ARG A 197 7.88 -2.38 15.08
N ILE A 198 6.95 -1.82 15.85
CA ILE A 198 5.52 -1.87 15.57
C ILE A 198 5.10 -0.46 15.15
N GLY A 199 4.78 -0.28 13.88
CA GLY A 199 4.33 1.00 13.34
C GLY A 199 2.86 0.98 12.93
N SER A 200 2.21 2.15 12.94
CA SER A 200 0.86 2.31 12.38
C SER A 200 0.93 2.27 10.85
N ALA A 201 0.07 1.47 10.20
CA ALA A 201 -0.05 1.49 8.74
C ALA A 201 -0.39 2.88 8.20
N PHE A 202 -1.12 3.68 8.99
CA PHE A 202 -1.46 5.05 8.65
C PHE A 202 -0.23 5.95 8.52
N TYR A 203 0.73 5.86 9.44
CA TYR A 203 1.87 6.79 9.50
C TYR A 203 3.17 6.26 8.87
N MET A 204 3.41 4.95 8.91
CA MET A 204 4.70 4.37 8.51
C MET A 204 5.02 4.54 7.03
N THR A 205 6.25 4.92 6.72
CA THR A 205 6.76 5.05 5.35
C THR A 205 8.17 4.49 5.22
N LYS A 206 8.57 4.11 4.00
CA LYS A 206 9.93 3.62 3.69
C LYS A 206 10.86 4.82 3.46
N THR A 207 11.72 5.13 4.43
CA THR A 207 12.58 6.33 4.41
C THR A 207 13.95 6.15 3.77
N HIS A 208 14.35 4.92 3.39
CA HIS A 208 15.67 4.59 2.87
C HIS A 208 15.61 3.41 1.89
N SER A 209 16.33 3.52 0.77
CA SER A 209 16.23 2.51 -0.29
C SER A 209 16.79 1.13 0.08
N ASN A 210 17.71 1.06 1.07
CA ASN A 210 18.49 -0.17 1.33
C ASN A 210 18.64 -0.58 2.80
N SER A 211 18.22 0.24 3.78
CA SER A 211 18.55 -0.04 5.18
C SER A 211 17.47 -0.92 5.82
N LEU A 212 17.87 -1.79 6.75
CA LEU A 212 16.91 -2.66 7.45
C LEU A 212 15.95 -1.85 8.34
N ASP A 213 16.40 -0.73 8.88
CA ASP A 213 15.65 0.18 9.74
C ASP A 213 14.80 1.19 8.95
N THR A 214 14.53 0.95 7.66
CA THR A 214 13.96 1.97 6.76
C THR A 214 12.51 2.35 7.05
N PHE A 215 11.74 1.52 7.72
CA PHE A 215 10.32 1.80 7.96
C PHE A 215 10.21 2.69 9.20
N LYS A 216 9.78 3.94 9.02
CA LYS A 216 9.66 4.93 10.09
C LYS A 216 8.40 5.78 9.94
N ALA A 217 7.89 6.26 11.06
CA ALA A 217 6.98 7.41 11.13
C ALA A 217 7.71 8.51 11.90
N THR A 218 8.39 9.41 11.17
CA THR A 218 9.41 10.32 11.75
C THR A 218 8.85 11.22 12.84
N GLU A 219 7.63 11.75 12.66
CA GLU A 219 7.00 12.67 13.60
C GLU A 219 6.11 11.93 14.62
N GLN A 220 5.34 10.94 14.16
CA GLN A 220 4.34 10.24 14.96
C GLN A 220 4.92 9.09 15.81
N GLY A 221 6.11 8.61 15.46
CA GLY A 221 6.80 7.53 16.16
C GLY A 221 6.19 6.13 15.94
N TYR A 222 6.73 5.16 16.68
CA TYR A 222 6.22 3.79 16.67
C TYR A 222 5.12 3.60 17.71
N LEU A 223 4.22 2.66 17.46
CA LEU A 223 3.24 2.21 18.45
C LEU A 223 3.92 1.42 19.59
N GLY A 224 5.02 0.73 19.26
CA GLY A 224 5.74 -0.13 20.17
C GLY A 224 6.98 -0.76 19.51
N PHE A 225 7.54 -1.74 20.21
CA PHE A 225 8.72 -2.48 19.79
C PHE A 225 8.65 -3.93 20.29
N PHE A 226 9.58 -4.77 19.85
CA PHE A 226 9.72 -6.13 20.35
C PHE A 226 10.94 -6.26 21.25
N LEU A 227 10.81 -7.07 22.31
CA LEU A 227 11.92 -7.57 23.11
C LEU A 227 11.73 -9.06 23.32
N ASP A 228 12.72 -9.87 22.91
CA ASP A 228 12.59 -11.33 22.88
C ASP A 228 11.32 -11.80 22.15
N THR A 229 11.00 -11.19 21.00
CA THR A 229 9.78 -11.41 20.19
C THR A 229 8.45 -11.04 20.88
N LYS A 230 8.48 -10.52 22.11
CA LYS A 230 7.28 -10.04 22.79
C LYS A 230 6.98 -8.60 22.41
N PRO A 231 5.76 -8.28 21.94
CA PRO A 231 5.38 -6.91 21.63
C PRO A 231 5.21 -6.10 22.92
N LEU A 232 5.78 -4.90 22.94
CA LEU A 232 5.67 -3.92 24.02
C LEU A 232 5.18 -2.60 23.43
N PHE A 233 4.02 -2.13 23.88
CA PHE A 233 3.42 -0.88 23.39
C PHE A 233 3.77 0.31 24.28
N TYR A 234 4.05 1.46 23.66
CA TYR A 234 4.24 2.72 24.38
C TYR A 234 2.90 3.34 24.82
N TYR A 235 1.83 3.07 24.08
CA TYR A 235 0.54 3.75 24.20
C TYR A 235 -0.64 2.75 24.25
N PRO A 236 -1.77 3.12 24.87
CA PRO A 236 -3.01 2.34 24.76
C PRO A 236 -3.48 2.25 23.30
N PRO A 237 -4.40 1.33 22.96
CA PRO A 237 -4.99 1.28 21.63
C PRO A 237 -5.68 2.60 21.29
N VAL A 238 -5.20 3.26 20.24
CA VAL A 238 -5.76 4.51 19.69
C VAL A 238 -5.64 4.46 18.17
N LEU A 239 -6.61 5.07 17.49
CA LEU A 239 -6.61 5.17 16.04
C LEU A 239 -6.02 6.53 15.61
N PRO A 240 -5.34 6.58 14.45
CA PRO A 240 -4.85 7.81 13.83
C PRO A 240 -5.96 8.85 13.64
N ILE A 241 -5.60 10.13 13.80
CA ILE A 241 -6.46 11.24 13.38
C ILE A 241 -6.59 11.19 11.86
N GLY A 242 -7.81 11.31 11.34
CA GLY A 242 -8.07 11.23 9.90
C GLY A 242 -8.26 9.80 9.37
N GLN A 243 -8.18 8.76 10.21
CA GLN A 243 -8.55 7.42 9.79
C GLN A 243 -10.04 7.38 9.43
N ALA A 244 -10.35 6.78 8.27
CA ALA A 244 -11.70 6.56 7.79
C ALA A 244 -11.88 5.10 7.33
N TYR A 245 -13.12 4.64 7.31
CA TYR A 245 -13.48 3.33 6.79
C TYR A 245 -14.24 3.45 5.46
N PHE A 246 -13.80 2.70 4.46
CA PHE A 246 -14.43 2.59 3.14
C PHE A 246 -14.79 1.13 2.85
N ASN A 247 -16.07 0.86 2.62
CA ASN A 247 -16.51 -0.48 2.23
C ASN A 247 -16.24 -0.73 0.74
N VAL A 248 -15.33 -1.67 0.45
CA VAL A 248 -14.94 -2.05 -0.92
C VAL A 248 -15.42 -3.45 -1.35
N SER A 249 -16.31 -4.09 -0.57
CA SER A 249 -16.77 -5.48 -0.83
C SER A 249 -17.43 -5.69 -2.20
N GLY A 250 -17.99 -4.65 -2.81
CA GLY A 250 -18.59 -4.70 -4.16
C GLY A 250 -17.69 -4.14 -5.27
N ALA A 251 -16.47 -3.73 -4.96
CA ALA A 251 -15.59 -3.09 -5.93
C ALA A 251 -14.99 -4.12 -6.90
N THR A 252 -15.05 -3.83 -8.19
CA THR A 252 -14.28 -4.55 -9.22
C THR A 252 -13.17 -3.68 -9.81
N GLU A 253 -13.28 -2.37 -9.66
CA GLU A 253 -12.33 -1.36 -10.12
C GLU A 253 -12.32 -0.19 -9.11
N LEU A 254 -11.26 0.61 -9.14
CA LEU A 254 -11.13 1.83 -8.34
C LEU A 254 -10.87 3.02 -9.26
N PRO A 255 -11.40 4.22 -8.95
CA PRO A 255 -11.13 5.42 -9.74
C PRO A 255 -9.63 5.71 -9.87
N GLU A 256 -9.19 6.05 -11.07
CA GLU A 256 -7.79 6.41 -11.30
C GLU A 256 -7.45 7.73 -10.61
N VAL A 257 -6.37 7.74 -9.84
CA VAL A 257 -5.83 8.92 -9.17
C VAL A 257 -4.33 8.96 -9.40
N ASP A 258 -3.87 10.05 -9.99
CA ASP A 258 -2.48 10.24 -10.37
C ASP A 258 -1.74 11.17 -9.41
N ILE A 259 -0.44 10.91 -9.24
CA ILE A 259 0.45 11.75 -8.43
C ILE A 259 1.34 12.58 -9.36
N LEU A 260 1.33 13.90 -9.20
CA LEU A 260 2.18 14.82 -9.94
C LEU A 260 3.28 15.37 -9.04
N PHE A 261 4.53 15.29 -9.51
CA PHE A 261 5.68 15.69 -8.72
C PHE A 261 6.02 17.16 -8.89
N GLY A 262 6.04 17.91 -7.78
CA GLY A 262 6.41 19.32 -7.79
C GLY A 262 7.91 19.49 -7.90
N HIS A 263 8.36 20.31 -8.85
CA HIS A 263 9.74 20.74 -8.98
C HIS A 263 9.84 22.07 -9.73
N GLN A 264 11.01 22.70 -9.73
CA GLN A 264 11.26 23.89 -10.54
C GLN A 264 11.06 23.54 -12.01
N VAL A 265 10.33 24.39 -12.73
CA VAL A 265 10.04 24.21 -14.17
C VAL A 265 9.24 22.92 -14.46
N LEU A 266 8.38 22.49 -13.52
CA LEU A 266 7.39 21.44 -13.82
C LEU A 266 6.53 21.83 -15.03
N ASN A 267 6.19 20.86 -15.86
CA ASN A 267 5.38 21.07 -17.05
C ASN A 267 3.88 20.99 -16.68
N PRO A 268 3.10 22.11 -16.71
CA PRO A 268 1.70 22.10 -16.32
C PRO A 268 0.83 21.16 -17.19
N LYS A 269 1.26 20.90 -18.44
CA LYS A 269 0.52 20.03 -19.36
C LYS A 269 0.40 18.58 -18.88
N LEU A 270 1.26 18.14 -17.96
CA LEU A 270 1.17 16.80 -17.38
C LEU A 270 -0.12 16.62 -16.59
N ALA A 271 -0.59 17.66 -15.89
CA ALA A 271 -1.86 17.62 -15.16
C ALA A 271 -3.05 17.43 -16.10
N ARG A 272 -3.10 18.21 -17.19
CA ARG A 272 -4.14 18.08 -18.21
C ARG A 272 -4.09 16.71 -18.88
N SER A 273 -2.89 16.23 -19.22
CA SER A 273 -2.72 14.91 -19.82
C SER A 273 -3.24 13.79 -18.93
N ALA A 274 -3.03 13.85 -17.61
CA ALA A 274 -3.56 12.88 -16.66
C ALA A 274 -5.10 12.88 -16.66
N VAL A 275 -5.72 14.05 -16.52
CA VAL A 275 -7.19 14.20 -16.51
C VAL A 275 -7.81 13.75 -17.84
N GLU A 276 -7.25 14.18 -18.97
CA GLU A 276 -7.73 13.80 -20.31
C GLU A 276 -7.51 12.31 -20.62
N SER A 277 -6.58 11.64 -19.93
CA SER A 277 -6.34 10.20 -20.05
C SER A 277 -7.26 9.36 -19.16
N GLY A 278 -7.97 9.97 -18.20
CA GLY A 278 -8.98 9.28 -17.40
C GLY A 278 -8.92 9.52 -15.90
N ALA A 279 -7.86 10.16 -15.38
CA ALA A 279 -7.70 10.43 -13.95
C ALA A 279 -8.91 11.17 -13.38
N LYS A 280 -9.49 10.60 -12.31
CA LYS A 280 -10.65 11.15 -11.60
C LYS A 280 -10.26 12.08 -10.45
N GLY A 281 -9.01 11.98 -10.02
CA GLY A 281 -8.42 12.89 -9.05
C GLY A 281 -6.91 13.04 -9.27
N LEU A 282 -6.36 14.11 -8.72
CA LEU A 282 -4.93 14.39 -8.74
C LEU A 282 -4.41 14.56 -7.31
N VAL A 283 -3.21 14.05 -7.06
CA VAL A 283 -2.43 14.37 -5.87
C VAL A 283 -1.20 15.14 -6.29
N LEU A 284 -0.96 16.28 -5.66
CA LEU A 284 0.24 17.07 -5.91
C LEU A 284 1.27 16.77 -4.83
N ALA A 285 2.39 16.15 -5.21
CA ALA A 285 3.57 16.05 -4.34
C ALA A 285 4.30 17.40 -4.34
N GLY A 286 3.72 18.38 -3.65
CA GLY A 286 4.13 19.79 -3.69
C GLY A 286 5.49 20.05 -3.04
N MET A 287 6.05 21.23 -3.31
CA MET A 287 7.32 21.68 -2.74
C MET A 287 7.10 22.34 -1.37
N GLY A 288 7.91 21.99 -0.36
CA GLY A 288 7.78 22.60 0.97
C GLY A 288 6.45 22.22 1.63
N ALA A 289 5.63 23.19 2.02
CA ALA A 289 4.29 22.94 2.58
C ALA A 289 3.21 22.84 1.49
N GLY A 290 3.45 22.06 0.43
CA GLY A 290 2.50 21.89 -0.68
C GLY A 290 2.53 22.97 -1.76
N GLY A 291 3.58 23.80 -1.80
CA GLY A 291 3.74 24.85 -2.80
C GLY A 291 3.84 24.31 -4.23
N TRP A 292 3.27 25.05 -5.18
CA TRP A 292 3.25 24.73 -6.60
C TRP A 292 3.69 25.94 -7.45
N THR A 293 3.94 25.74 -8.75
CA THR A 293 4.31 26.87 -9.63
C THR A 293 3.06 27.62 -10.06
N SER A 294 3.13 28.94 -10.25
CA SER A 294 1.95 29.73 -10.66
C SER A 294 1.31 29.23 -11.96
N ALA A 295 2.14 28.86 -12.96
CA ALA A 295 1.64 28.28 -14.20
C ALA A 295 0.97 26.90 -13.97
N GLY A 296 1.50 26.09 -13.06
CA GLY A 296 0.88 24.83 -12.66
C GLY A 296 -0.43 25.04 -11.90
N THR A 297 -0.50 26.01 -11.00
CA THR A 297 -1.69 26.30 -10.19
C THR A 297 -2.82 26.76 -11.10
N ASN A 298 -2.54 27.70 -12.01
CA ASN A 298 -3.51 28.16 -13.01
C ASN A 298 -4.05 27.01 -13.88
N GLU A 299 -3.23 25.99 -14.18
CA GLU A 299 -3.67 24.84 -14.94
C GLU A 299 -4.54 23.89 -14.11
N ILE A 300 -4.18 23.66 -12.85
CA ILE A 300 -4.98 22.87 -11.90
C ILE A 300 -6.36 23.51 -11.66
N GLU A 301 -6.41 24.83 -11.46
CA GLU A 301 -7.67 25.57 -11.30
C GLU A 301 -8.60 25.39 -12.51
N LYS A 302 -8.06 25.49 -13.73
CA LYS A 302 -8.84 25.20 -14.95
C LYS A 302 -9.35 23.76 -14.98
N LEU A 303 -8.55 22.78 -14.57
CA LEU A 303 -8.99 21.37 -14.55
C LEU A 303 -10.08 21.12 -13.50
N VAL A 304 -10.06 21.86 -12.39
CA VAL A 304 -11.15 21.87 -11.40
C VAL A 304 -12.41 22.47 -12.01
N GLU A 305 -12.32 23.62 -12.68
CA GLU A 305 -13.47 24.30 -13.29
C GLU A 305 -14.06 23.54 -14.50
N GLU A 306 -13.22 23.03 -15.40
CA GLU A 306 -13.61 22.39 -16.65
C GLU A 306 -14.14 20.96 -16.44
N TYR A 307 -13.51 20.19 -15.53
CA TYR A 307 -13.77 18.76 -15.38
C TYR A 307 -14.31 18.36 -14.00
N GLY A 308 -14.36 19.29 -13.04
CA GLY A 308 -14.71 18.95 -11.66
C GLY A 308 -13.67 18.08 -10.95
N THR A 309 -12.41 18.11 -11.43
CA THR A 309 -11.31 17.29 -10.91
C THR A 309 -11.13 17.51 -9.40
N GLN A 310 -10.99 16.43 -8.63
CA GLN A 310 -10.68 16.50 -7.20
C GLN A 310 -9.16 16.52 -7.00
N VAL A 311 -8.65 17.46 -6.21
CA VAL A 311 -7.21 17.68 -6.07
C VAL A 311 -6.81 17.69 -4.60
N VAL A 312 -5.86 16.84 -4.24
CA VAL A 312 -5.24 16.84 -2.90
C VAL A 312 -3.81 17.35 -3.00
N VAL A 313 -3.52 18.42 -2.28
CA VAL A 313 -2.17 19.00 -2.17
C VAL A 313 -1.45 18.32 -1.01
N SER A 314 -0.52 17.43 -1.33
CA SER A 314 0.41 16.81 -0.38
C SER A 314 1.79 17.47 -0.52
N SER A 315 2.83 16.87 0.03
CA SER A 315 4.20 17.34 -0.05
C SER A 315 5.17 16.22 -0.41
N ARG A 316 6.19 16.56 -1.20
CA ARG A 316 7.35 15.68 -1.45
C ARG A 316 8.38 15.68 -0.32
N THR A 317 8.18 16.47 0.75
CA THR A 317 9.04 16.44 1.94
C THR A 317 8.82 15.15 2.72
N MET A 318 9.79 14.78 3.58
CA MET A 318 9.76 13.52 4.34
C MET A 318 8.88 13.58 5.61
N GLY A 319 8.02 14.60 5.71
CA GLY A 319 7.19 14.90 6.87
C GLY A 319 6.68 16.33 6.84
N GLY A 320 5.81 16.67 7.79
CA GLY A 320 5.16 17.96 7.91
C GLY A 320 3.66 17.89 7.64
N PHE A 321 3.04 19.05 7.49
CA PHE A 321 1.59 19.21 7.42
C PHE A 321 1.22 20.19 6.31
N VAL A 322 0.27 19.84 5.44
CA VAL A 322 -0.22 20.69 4.35
C VAL A 322 -1.68 21.05 4.58
N GLN A 323 -1.92 22.30 4.95
CA GLN A 323 -3.26 22.91 4.99
C GLN A 323 -3.51 23.72 3.73
N THR A 324 -4.77 23.74 3.31
CA THR A 324 -5.30 24.68 2.31
C THR A 324 -6.61 25.23 2.85
N ASP A 325 -7.03 26.41 2.40
CA ASP A 325 -8.33 26.99 2.78
C ASP A 325 -9.53 26.22 2.19
N SER A 326 -9.32 25.03 1.61
CA SER A 326 -10.32 24.18 0.97
C SER A 326 -11.30 24.97 0.09
N THR A 327 -10.77 25.72 -0.89
CA THR A 327 -11.58 26.48 -1.82
C THR A 327 -11.91 25.62 -3.05
N GLY A 328 -13.18 25.23 -3.19
CA GLY A 328 -13.65 24.40 -4.30
C GLY A 328 -13.26 22.92 -4.14
N ASN A 329 -12.66 22.33 -5.18
CA ASN A 329 -12.26 20.90 -5.21
C ASN A 329 -10.78 20.69 -4.89
N MET A 330 -10.17 21.58 -4.11
CA MET A 330 -8.77 21.49 -3.69
C MET A 330 -8.69 21.31 -2.18
N TYR A 331 -7.91 20.33 -1.73
CA TYR A 331 -7.82 19.93 -0.33
C TYR A 331 -6.37 19.85 0.13
N GLY A 332 -6.10 20.16 1.40
CA GLY A 332 -4.78 19.91 2.00
C GLY A 332 -4.68 18.45 2.45
N GLY A 333 -3.60 17.76 2.07
CA GLY A 333 -3.37 16.36 2.44
C GLY A 333 -2.94 16.15 3.89
N GLN A 334 -2.88 17.21 4.71
CA GLN A 334 -2.43 17.16 6.09
C GLN A 334 -1.04 16.52 6.21
N ASP A 335 -0.88 15.47 7.02
CA ASP A 335 0.37 14.71 7.16
C ASP A 335 0.46 13.48 6.24
N LEU A 336 -0.50 13.28 5.34
CA LEU A 336 -0.43 12.19 4.35
C LEU A 336 0.60 12.52 3.27
N ASN A 337 1.58 11.62 3.11
CA ASN A 337 2.46 11.64 1.96
C ASN A 337 1.68 11.39 0.65
N PRO A 338 2.27 11.66 -0.54
CA PRO A 338 1.53 11.64 -1.79
C PRO A 338 0.87 10.29 -2.10
N GLN A 339 1.57 9.19 -1.83
CA GLN A 339 1.08 7.84 -2.09
C GLN A 339 -0.09 7.45 -1.18
N LYS A 340 -0.12 7.88 0.08
CA LYS A 340 -1.28 7.67 0.97
C LYS A 340 -2.44 8.61 0.67
N ALA A 341 -2.16 9.88 0.37
CA ALA A 341 -3.17 10.83 -0.09
C ALA A 341 -3.89 10.32 -1.35
N ARG A 342 -3.15 9.69 -2.28
CA ARG A 342 -3.69 9.05 -3.48
C ARG A 342 -4.69 7.96 -3.14
N ILE A 343 -4.33 7.06 -2.22
CA ILE A 343 -5.20 5.94 -1.82
C ILE A 343 -6.46 6.44 -1.11
N MET A 344 -6.33 7.39 -0.19
CA MET A 344 -7.48 7.98 0.50
C MET A 344 -8.43 8.66 -0.49
N LEU A 345 -7.89 9.45 -1.43
CA LEU A 345 -8.70 10.10 -2.46
C LEU A 345 -9.37 9.06 -3.37
N GLN A 346 -8.64 8.03 -3.80
CA GLN A 346 -9.16 6.94 -4.63
C GLN A 346 -10.34 6.22 -3.96
N LEU A 347 -10.21 5.88 -2.68
CA LEU A 347 -11.28 5.22 -1.92
C LEU A 347 -12.47 6.14 -1.67
N ALA A 348 -12.24 7.42 -1.40
CA ALA A 348 -13.31 8.40 -1.21
C ALA A 348 -14.10 8.64 -2.51
N LEU A 349 -13.40 8.74 -3.65
CA LEU A 349 -14.03 8.83 -4.97
C LEU A 349 -14.85 7.57 -5.29
N TYR A 350 -14.32 6.38 -4.98
CA TYR A 350 -15.06 5.13 -5.12
C TYR A 350 -16.34 5.13 -4.27
N ALA A 351 -16.27 5.63 -3.04
CA ALA A 351 -17.41 5.77 -2.14
C ALA A 351 -18.40 6.89 -2.55
N GLY A 352 -18.14 7.60 -3.66
CA GLY A 352 -19.01 8.65 -4.17
C GLY A 352 -18.96 9.95 -3.38
N TYR A 353 -17.86 10.22 -2.67
CA TYR A 353 -17.74 11.44 -1.87
C TYR A 353 -17.74 12.68 -2.76
N GLY A 354 -18.65 13.63 -2.45
CA GLY A 354 -18.66 14.95 -3.04
C GLY A 354 -17.69 15.92 -2.35
N SER A 355 -17.59 17.15 -2.86
CA SER A 355 -16.57 18.11 -2.43
C SER A 355 -16.60 18.44 -0.94
N GLN A 356 -17.80 18.52 -0.33
CA GLN A 356 -17.94 18.77 1.11
C GLN A 356 -17.43 17.60 1.96
N GLN A 357 -17.72 16.35 1.55
CA GLN A 357 -17.26 15.16 2.25
C GLN A 357 -15.75 15.00 2.14
N LEU A 358 -15.18 15.32 0.97
CA LEU A 358 -13.73 15.36 0.77
C LEU A 358 -13.07 16.45 1.61
N ALA A 359 -13.66 17.64 1.70
CA ALA A 359 -13.16 18.70 2.58
C ALA A 359 -13.17 18.27 4.06
N THR A 360 -14.20 17.57 4.52
CA THR A 360 -14.25 17.01 5.88
C THR A 360 -13.19 15.93 6.08
N LEU A 361 -13.11 14.97 5.16
CA LEU A 361 -12.16 13.85 5.21
C LEU A 361 -10.71 14.35 5.28
N PHE A 362 -10.30 15.19 4.33
CA PHE A 362 -8.96 15.77 4.28
C PHE A 362 -8.77 16.92 5.27
N GLY A 363 -9.84 17.46 5.86
CA GLY A 363 -9.76 18.35 7.02
C GLY A 363 -9.44 17.63 8.32
N PHE A 364 -9.40 16.29 8.32
CA PHE A 364 -9.35 15.44 9.51
C PHE A 364 -10.45 15.80 10.53
N ALA A 365 -11.57 16.32 10.05
CA ALA A 365 -12.72 16.66 10.87
C ALA A 365 -13.60 15.42 11.02
N SER A 366 -13.88 15.05 12.26
CA SER A 366 -14.77 13.93 12.65
C SER A 366 -16.23 14.31 12.64
#